data_AF-A0A3P6P4A2-F1
#
_entry.id   AF-A0A3P6P4A2-F1
#
_cell.length_a   1.000
_cell.length_b   1.000
_cell.length_c   1.000
_cell.angle_alpha   90.00
_cell.angle_beta   90.00
_cell.angle_gamma   90.00
#
_symmetry.space_group_name_H-M   'P 1'
#
loop_
_entity.id
_entity.type
_entity.pdbx_description
1 polymer ?
#
loop_
_entity_poly.entity_id
_entity_poly.type
_entity_poly.pdbx_seq_one_letter_code
_entity_poly.pdbx_strand_id
1 'polypeptide(L)'
;MGLFASADTAYVLAYSIIMLTTDLHSPQVRNKMTKEQYIAMNRGINDQSDLPQQYLSDIYDEIAGNEIKMKAGHNKLPKHNASATTERQRKLLQNVELAQMANTARALMEAASHYEAAFTSASHYEHVRPMFKVYNQSL
;
A
#
# COMPACT_ATOMS: atom_id res chain seq x y z
N MET A 1 26.48 -7.80 1.29
CA MET A 1 25.93 -6.74 0.43
C MET A 1 24.42 -6.74 0.59
N GLY A 2 23.81 -5.58 0.80
CA GLY A 2 22.35 -5.45 0.88
C GLY A 2 21.73 -5.52 -0.51
N LEU A 3 20.54 -6.10 -0.62
CA LEU A 3 19.78 -6.19 -1.87
C LEU A 3 19.38 -4.80 -2.41
N PHE A 4 19.13 -3.86 -1.50
CA PHE A 4 18.79 -2.48 -1.80
C PHE A 4 20.01 -1.56 -1.61
N ALA A 5 20.25 -0.69 -2.59
CA ALA A 5 21.29 0.32 -2.52
C ALA A 5 20.96 1.41 -1.48
N SER A 6 19.67 1.74 -1.34
CA SER A 6 19.16 2.74 -0.41
C SER A 6 17.79 2.38 0.17
N ALA A 7 17.38 3.07 1.24
CA ALA A 7 16.01 2.97 1.75
C ALA A 7 14.98 3.47 0.75
N ASP A 8 15.36 4.40 -0.13
CA ASP A 8 14.51 4.93 -1.20
C ASP A 8 14.15 3.84 -2.21
N THR A 9 15.10 2.94 -2.55
CA THR A 9 14.80 1.78 -3.39
C THR A 9 13.70 0.89 -2.79
N ALA A 10 13.79 0.61 -1.49
CA ALA A 10 12.78 -0.19 -0.79
C ALA A 10 11.42 0.52 -0.78
N TYR A 11 11.41 1.84 -0.58
CA TYR A 11 10.21 2.66 -0.60
C TYR A 11 9.51 2.66 -1.97
N VAL A 12 10.27 2.88 -3.05
CA VAL A 12 9.77 2.85 -4.43
C VAL A 12 9.24 1.46 -4.80
N LEU A 13 9.96 0.40 -4.42
CA LEU A 13 9.52 -0.97 -4.66
C LEU A 13 8.21 -1.29 -3.92
N ALA A 14 8.06 -0.84 -2.67
CA ALA A 14 6.82 -1.03 -1.91
C ALA A 14 5.61 -0.37 -2.60
N TYR A 15 5.78 0.84 -3.14
CA TYR A 15 4.72 1.49 -3.93
C TYR A 15 4.38 0.71 -5.20
N SER A 16 5.40 0.22 -5.90
CA SER A 16 5.26 -0.62 -7.09
C SER A 16 4.49 -1.92 -6.81
N ILE A 17 4.74 -2.56 -5.65
CA ILE A 17 4.01 -3.75 -5.18
C ILE A 17 2.53 -3.44 -4.91
N ILE A 18 2.22 -2.32 -4.26
CA ILE A 18 0.83 -1.89 -4.00
C ILE A 18 0.09 -1.64 -5.32
N MET A 19 0.76 -0.99 -6.28
CA MET A 19 0.20 -0.75 -7.61
C MET A 19 -0.05 -2.05 -8.36
N LEU A 20 0.90 -3.00 -8.34
CA LEU A 20 0.74 -4.30 -8.97
C LEU A 20 -0.43 -5.08 -8.34
N THR A 21 -0.58 -5.06 -7.03
CA THR A 21 -1.69 -5.72 -6.33
C THR A 21 -3.04 -5.18 -6.81
N THR A 22 -3.16 -3.86 -6.92
CA THR A 22 -4.37 -3.21 -7.42
C THR A 22 -4.63 -3.55 -8.88
N ASP A 23 -3.58 -3.50 -9.71
CA ASP A 23 -3.65 -3.84 -11.12
C ASP A 23 -4.16 -5.27 -11.32
N LEU A 24 -3.51 -6.27 -10.71
CA LEU A 24 -3.81 -7.69 -10.92
C LEU A 24 -5.18 -8.10 -10.35
N HIS A 25 -5.58 -7.60 -9.18
CA HIS A 25 -6.75 -8.11 -8.47
C HIS A 25 -8.01 -7.24 -8.57
N SER A 26 -7.90 -5.97 -8.96
CA SER A 26 -9.09 -5.13 -9.10
C SER A 26 -9.92 -5.56 -10.31
N PRO A 27 -11.22 -5.87 -10.17
CA PRO A 27 -12.07 -6.22 -11.31
C PRO A 27 -12.29 -5.04 -12.29
N GLN A 28 -11.94 -3.81 -11.88
CA GLN A 28 -12.08 -2.61 -12.72
C GLN A 28 -10.95 -2.48 -13.76
N VAL A 29 -9.79 -3.09 -13.51
CA VAL A 29 -8.66 -3.06 -14.43
C VAL A 29 -8.84 -4.19 -15.44
N ARG A 30 -9.11 -3.85 -16.70
CA ARG A 30 -9.37 -4.83 -17.76
C ARG A 30 -8.10 -5.43 -18.35
N ASN A 31 -7.10 -4.58 -18.58
CA ASN A 31 -5.82 -4.97 -19.15
C ASN A 31 -4.80 -4.99 -18.01
N LYS A 32 -4.42 -6.20 -17.58
CA LYS A 32 -3.47 -6.41 -16.49
C LYS A 32 -2.05 -6.21 -16.98
N MET A 33 -1.20 -5.66 -16.12
CA MET A 33 0.23 -5.57 -16.32
C MET A 33 0.83 -6.98 -16.41
N THR A 34 1.60 -7.25 -17.46
CA THR A 34 2.35 -8.50 -17.57
C THR A 34 3.59 -8.46 -16.68
N LYS A 35 4.16 -9.64 -16.39
CA LYS A 35 5.41 -9.76 -15.64
C LYS A 35 6.54 -8.95 -16.27
N GLU A 36 6.66 -9.00 -17.59
CA GLU A 36 7.69 -8.28 -18.34
C GLU A 36 7.50 -6.77 -18.22
N GLN A 37 6.26 -6.29 -18.25
CA GLN A 37 5.92 -4.89 -18.03
C GLN A 37 6.27 -4.45 -16.60
N TYR A 38 5.97 -5.29 -15.60
CA TYR A 38 6.34 -5.02 -14.21
C TYR A 38 7.86 -4.92 -14.02
N ILE A 39 8.62 -5.84 -14.60
CA ILE A 39 10.09 -5.81 -14.56
C ILE A 39 10.61 -4.55 -15.26
N ALA A 40 10.09 -4.22 -16.45
CA ALA A 40 10.51 -3.05 -17.20
C ALA A 40 10.21 -1.74 -16.46
N MET A 41 9.05 -1.66 -15.80
CA MET A 41 8.62 -0.51 -15.00
C MET A 41 9.53 -0.24 -13.79
N ASN A 42 10.15 -1.29 -13.22
CA ASN A 42 11.03 -1.18 -12.07
C ASN A 42 12.53 -1.08 -12.44
N ARG A 43 12.87 -0.79 -13.70
CA ARG A 43 14.26 -0.55 -14.09
C ARG A 43 14.80 0.74 -13.46
N GLY A 44 16.06 0.73 -13.06
CA GLY A 44 16.77 1.88 -12.52
C GLY A 44 16.40 2.31 -11.09
N ILE A 45 15.50 1.59 -10.40
CA ILE A 45 15.02 1.99 -9.06
C ILE A 45 16.06 1.77 -7.94
N ASN A 46 17.13 1.04 -8.24
CA ASN A 46 18.18 0.69 -7.27
C ASN A 46 19.40 1.64 -7.44
N ASP A 47 19.22 2.92 -7.11
CA ASP A 47 20.21 3.99 -7.32
C ASP A 47 20.77 4.02 -8.76
N GLN A 48 19.87 4.16 -9.74
CA GLN A 48 20.17 4.13 -11.20
C GLN A 48 20.61 2.76 -11.73
N SER A 49 20.64 1.73 -10.88
CA SER A 49 20.82 0.34 -11.27
C SER A 49 19.51 -0.44 -11.19
N ASP A 50 19.52 -1.67 -11.70
CA ASP A 50 18.37 -2.57 -11.66
C ASP A 50 18.41 -3.48 -10.42
N LEU A 51 17.23 -3.83 -9.89
CA LEU A 51 17.11 -4.99 -9.00
C LEU A 51 17.24 -6.28 -9.82
N PRO A 52 17.65 -7.40 -9.19
CA PRO A 52 17.72 -8.69 -9.89
C PRO A 52 16.40 -9.04 -10.55
N GLN A 53 16.43 -9.40 -11.83
CA GLN A 53 15.21 -9.71 -12.59
C GLN A 53 14.41 -10.84 -11.95
N GLN A 54 15.10 -11.88 -11.46
CA GLN A 54 14.44 -13.01 -10.79
C GLN A 54 13.68 -12.54 -9.54
N TYR A 55 14.26 -11.63 -8.75
CA TYR A 55 13.61 -11.09 -7.56
C TYR A 55 12.30 -10.37 -7.88
N LEU A 56 12.28 -9.58 -8.96
CA LEU A 56 11.07 -8.92 -9.45
C LEU A 56 10.06 -9.92 -10.05
N SER A 57 10.53 -10.98 -10.71
CA SER A 57 9.68 -12.07 -11.21
C SER A 57 8.99 -12.80 -10.07
N ASP A 58 9.73 -13.15 -9.02
CA ASP A 58 9.21 -13.88 -7.86
C ASP A 58 8.13 -13.05 -7.14
N ILE A 59 8.36 -11.74 -6.97
CA ILE A 59 7.35 -10.81 -6.44
C ILE A 59 6.08 -10.81 -7.30
N TYR A 60 6.22 -10.76 -8.63
CA TYR A 60 5.07 -10.76 -9.53
C TYR A 60 4.27 -12.05 -9.41
N ASP A 61 4.94 -13.20 -9.44
CA ASP A 61 4.30 -14.51 -9.37
C ASP A 61 3.58 -14.71 -8.03
N GLU A 62 4.20 -14.28 -6.93
CA GLU A 62 3.63 -14.32 -5.60
C GLU A 62 2.34 -13.49 -5.51
N ILE A 63 2.37 -12.24 -5.99
CA ILE A 63 1.20 -11.36 -5.96
C ILE A 63 0.12 -11.91 -6.89
N ALA A 64 0.46 -12.36 -8.11
CA ALA A 64 -0.50 -12.90 -9.06
C ALA A 64 -1.21 -14.17 -8.54
N GLY A 65 -0.51 -15.01 -7.77
CA GLY A 65 -1.06 -16.22 -7.18
C GLY A 65 -1.82 -15.98 -5.88
N ASN A 66 -1.35 -15.05 -5.06
CA ASN A 66 -1.84 -14.80 -3.71
C ASN A 66 -2.38 -13.38 -3.57
N GLU A 67 -3.68 -13.22 -3.89
CA GLU A 67 -4.38 -11.96 -3.63
C GLU A 67 -4.25 -11.57 -2.16
N ILE A 68 -3.78 -10.34 -1.91
CA ILE A 68 -3.80 -9.73 -0.56
C ILE A 68 -5.27 -9.45 -0.21
N LYS A 69 -5.93 -10.46 0.36
CA LYS A 69 -7.35 -10.40 0.71
C LYS A 69 -7.58 -9.54 1.92
N MET A 70 -8.23 -8.40 1.72
CA MET A 70 -8.86 -7.66 2.81
C MET A 70 -10.18 -8.34 3.21
N LYS A 71 -10.38 -8.65 4.50
CA LYS A 71 -11.63 -9.27 4.97
C LYS A 71 -12.84 -8.44 4.52
N ALA A 72 -13.75 -9.08 3.77
CA ALA A 72 -14.97 -8.47 3.23
C ALA A 72 -15.79 -7.84 4.37
N GLY A 73 -15.91 -6.52 4.32
CA GLY A 73 -16.55 -5.71 5.37
C GLY A 73 -16.05 -4.27 5.42
N HIS A 74 -14.84 -4.02 4.89
CA HIS A 74 -14.12 -2.76 5.08
C HIS A 74 -14.04 -1.86 3.81
N ASN A 75 -14.56 -2.31 2.66
CA ASN A 75 -14.59 -1.52 1.42
C ASN A 75 -15.80 -0.59 1.29
N LYS A 76 -16.67 -0.51 2.29
CA LYS A 76 -17.73 0.50 2.30
C LYS A 76 -17.16 1.79 2.88
N LEU A 77 -16.61 2.64 2.01
CA LEU A 77 -16.56 4.07 2.31
C LEU A 77 -17.97 4.49 2.76
N PRO A 78 -18.14 5.07 3.95
CA PRO A 78 -19.45 5.48 4.43
C PRO A 78 -20.08 6.40 3.39
N LYS A 79 -21.28 6.04 2.89
CA LYS A 79 -22.10 7.01 2.17
C LYS A 79 -22.39 8.14 3.14
N HIS A 80 -21.85 9.31 2.86
CA HIS A 80 -22.01 10.48 3.71
C HIS A 80 -23.46 10.96 3.64
N ASN A 81 -24.36 10.32 4.39
CA ASN A 81 -25.68 10.87 4.65
C ASN A 81 -25.48 12.07 5.57
N ALA A 82 -25.44 13.26 4.98
CA ALA A 82 -25.33 14.54 5.67
C ALA A 82 -26.64 14.85 6.41
N SER A 83 -26.97 14.11 7.47
CA SER A 83 -27.99 14.50 8.44
C SER A 83 -27.30 15.01 9.70
N ALA A 84 -27.38 16.32 9.91
CA ALA A 84 -26.92 17.13 11.05
C ALA A 84 -26.52 16.37 12.33
N THR A 85 -25.23 16.07 12.48
CA THR A 85 -24.59 15.74 13.76
C THR A 85 -23.71 16.91 14.20
N THR A 86 -23.72 17.26 15.49
CA THR A 86 -22.85 18.30 16.06
C THR A 86 -21.38 18.02 15.69
N GLU A 87 -20.57 19.08 15.52
CA GLU A 87 -19.14 18.98 15.17
C GLU A 87 -18.37 17.98 16.05
N ARG A 88 -18.66 17.97 17.37
CA ARG A 88 -18.09 17.02 18.33
C ARG A 88 -18.43 15.55 18.01
N GLN A 89 -19.66 15.29 17.58
CA GLN A 89 -20.13 13.95 17.24
C GLN A 89 -19.55 13.48 15.90
N ARG A 90 -19.38 14.41 14.94
CA ARG A 90 -18.67 14.13 13.67
C ARG A 90 -17.21 13.76 13.90
N LYS A 91 -16.51 14.51 14.76
CA LYS A 91 -15.11 14.23 15.12
C LYS A 91 -14.96 12.89 15.84
N LEU A 92 -15.91 12.54 16.71
CA LEU A 92 -15.91 11.24 17.39
C LEU A 92 -16.08 10.09 16.40
N LEU A 93 -17.03 10.20 15.47
CA LEU A 93 -17.26 9.20 14.42
C LEU A 93 -16.01 8.99 13.56
N GLN A 94 -15.38 10.06 13.10
CA GLN A 94 -14.12 9.98 12.34
C GLN A 94 -12.98 9.31 13.12
N ASN A 95 -12.85 9.60 14.42
CA ASN A 95 -11.85 8.96 15.27
C ASN A 95 -12.11 7.45 15.43
N VAL A 96 -13.38 7.05 15.60
CA VAL A 96 -13.78 5.63 15.69
C VAL A 96 -13.49 4.92 14.37
N GLU A 97 -13.85 5.52 13.24
CA GLU A 97 -13.54 4.98 11.90
C GLU A 97 -12.04 4.82 11.68
N LEU A 98 -11.24 5.82 12.05
CA LEU A 98 -9.78 5.75 11.94
C LEU A 98 -9.18 4.64 12.81
N ALA A 99 -9.65 4.49 14.04
CA ALA A 99 -9.21 3.42 14.93
C ALA A 99 -9.55 2.04 14.35
N GLN A 100 -10.73 1.89 13.74
CA GLN A 100 -11.12 0.65 13.07
C GLN A 100 -10.22 0.36 11.86
N MET A 101 -9.95 1.36 11.03
CA MET A 101 -9.01 1.23 9.90
C MET A 101 -7.62 0.79 10.37
N ALA A 102 -7.09 1.41 11.43
CA ALA A 102 -5.79 1.03 11.99
C ALA A 102 -5.76 -0.43 12.49
N ASN A 103 -6.83 -0.87 13.17
CA ASN A 103 -6.94 -2.27 13.62
C ASN A 103 -7.01 -3.24 12.45
N THR A 104 -7.73 -2.89 11.39
CA THR A 104 -7.81 -3.74 10.19
C THR A 104 -6.48 -3.81 9.47
N ALA A 105 -5.76 -2.69 9.32
CA ALA A 105 -4.43 -2.66 8.75
C ALA A 105 -3.45 -3.54 9.54
N ARG A 106 -3.49 -3.48 10.88
CA ARG A 106 -2.65 -4.35 11.73
C ARG A 106 -2.96 -5.83 11.49
N ALA A 107 -4.23 -6.23 11.52
CA ALA A 107 -4.62 -7.62 11.29
C ALA A 107 -4.23 -8.14 9.89
N LEU A 108 -4.24 -7.27 8.88
CA LEU A 108 -3.78 -7.61 7.54
C LEU A 108 -2.27 -7.80 7.50
N MET A 109 -1.52 -6.90 8.13
CA MET A 109 -0.06 -7.03 8.23
C MET A 109 0.35 -8.31 8.95
N GLU A 110 -0.32 -8.65 10.06
CA GLU A 110 -0.09 -9.89 10.81
C GLU A 110 -0.42 -11.14 9.99
N ALA A 111 -1.53 -11.13 9.25
CA ALA A 111 -1.94 -12.26 8.42
C ALA A 111 -1.02 -12.48 7.21
N ALA A 112 -0.40 -11.41 6.69
CA ALA A 112 0.54 -11.48 5.57
C ALA A 112 1.98 -11.83 6.01
N SER A 113 2.31 -11.70 7.31
CA SER A 113 3.64 -12.01 7.81
C SER A 113 3.75 -13.46 8.28
N HIS A 114 4.55 -14.28 7.57
CA HIS A 114 4.95 -15.61 8.04
C HIS A 114 6.04 -15.59 9.14
N TYR A 115 6.55 -14.40 9.48
CA TYR A 115 7.55 -14.16 10.52
C TYR A 115 6.99 -13.15 11.53
N GLU A 116 7.28 -13.32 12.83
CA GLU A 116 6.99 -12.28 13.83
C GLU A 116 7.78 -11.00 13.49
N ALA A 117 7.10 -10.01 12.94
CA ALA A 117 7.69 -8.72 12.61
C ALA A 117 7.32 -7.69 13.68
N ALA A 118 8.32 -7.02 14.27
CA ALA A 118 8.09 -5.86 15.11
C ALA A 118 7.67 -4.67 14.23
N PHE A 119 6.42 -4.24 14.37
CA PHE A 119 5.90 -3.07 13.63
C PHE A 119 6.23 -1.77 14.37
N THR A 120 6.79 -0.79 13.66
CA THR A 120 7.05 0.54 14.19
C THR A 120 6.04 1.53 13.63
N SER A 121 5.28 2.18 14.49
CA SER A 121 4.36 3.25 14.08
C SER A 121 5.15 4.55 13.86
N ALA A 122 5.13 5.08 12.64
CA ALA A 122 5.63 6.42 12.37
C ALA A 122 4.61 7.45 12.86
N SER A 123 4.84 8.02 14.05
CA SER A 123 4.00 9.08 14.64
C SER A 123 4.51 10.49 14.34
N HIS A 124 5.73 10.61 13.80
CA HIS A 124 6.36 11.91 13.58
C HIS A 124 6.01 12.47 12.20
N TYR A 125 5.43 13.68 12.21
CA TYR A 125 4.94 14.38 11.01
C TYR A 125 5.99 14.48 9.89
N GLU A 126 7.26 14.68 10.23
CA GLU A 126 8.35 14.81 9.25
C GLU A 126 8.55 13.58 8.35
N HIS A 127 8.36 12.36 8.88
CA HIS A 127 8.55 11.13 8.11
C HIS A 127 7.31 10.75 7.29
N VAL A 128 6.14 11.13 7.77
CA VAL A 128 4.86 10.73 7.19
C VAL A 128 4.38 11.75 6.14
N ARG A 129 4.72 13.03 6.31
CA ARG A 129 4.29 14.12 5.42
C ARG A 129 4.69 13.91 3.95
N PRO A 130 5.93 13.47 3.60
CA PRO A 130 6.29 13.21 2.20
C PRO A 130 5.38 12.17 1.53
N MET A 131 4.88 11.18 2.29
CA MET A 131 3.99 10.14 1.76
C MET A 131 2.61 10.64 1.35
N PHE A 132 2.14 11.76 1.92
CA PHE A 132 0.82 12.31 1.65
C PHE A 132 0.84 13.64 0.87
N LYS A 133 2.01 14.29 0.77
CA LYS A 133 2.15 15.57 0.04
C LYS A 133 1.96 15.45 -1.47
N VAL A 134 2.13 14.24 -2.04
CA VAL A 134 1.94 13.98 -3.48
C VAL A 134 0.47 14.19 -3.92
N TYR A 135 -0.49 14.26 -2.98
CA TYR A 135 -1.91 14.41 -3.31
C TYR A 135 -2.41 15.86 -3.49
N ASN A 136 -1.57 16.89 -3.33
CA ASN A 136 -1.99 18.30 -3.44
C ASN A 136 -0.99 19.15 -4.25
N GLN A 137 -0.58 18.68 -5.43
CA GLN A 137 0.07 19.50 -6.45
C GLN A 137 -0.59 19.28 -7.82
N SER A 138 -1.88 19.58 -7.92
CA SER A 138 -2.56 19.88 -9.19
C SER A 138 -3.99 20.38 -8.92
N LEU A 139 -4.08 21.56 -8.30
CA LEU A 139 -5.13 22.56 -8.53
C LEU A 139 -4.50 23.95 -8.38
#